data_AF-A0A960WWG2-F1
#
_entry.id   AF-A0A960WWG2-F1
#
_cell.length_a   1.000
_cell.length_b   1.000
_cell.length_c   1.000
_cell.angle_alpha   90.00
_cell.angle_beta   90.00
_cell.angle_gamma   90.00
#
_symmetry.space_group_name_H-M   'P 1'
#
loop_
_entity.id
_entity.type
_entity.pdbx_description
1 polymer ?
#
loop_
_entity_poly.entity_id
_entity_poly.type
_entity_poly.pdbx_seq_one_letter_code
_entity_poly.pdbx_strand_id
1 'polypeptide(L)' 'MTSLVSKDEPLKSSMVHVGYLILKRLDKAQDGRLSLSEIASHLGKRGVNRSRPIMFALIFFYFVGVI' A
#
# COMPACT_ATOMS: atom_id res chain seq x y z
N MET A 1 -19.93 -3.91 22.55
CA MET A 1 -20.03 -2.78 21.60
C MET A 1 -19.78 -3.31 20.21
N THR A 2 -20.82 -3.49 19.41
CA THR A 2 -20.72 -3.90 18.00
C THR A 2 -20.17 -2.72 17.21
N SER A 3 -18.88 -2.78 16.85
CA SER A 3 -18.27 -1.81 15.94
C SER A 3 -18.98 -1.89 14.59
N LEU A 4 -19.52 -0.76 14.12
CA LEU A 4 -20.03 -0.61 12.77
C LEU A 4 -18.84 -0.57 11.81
N VAL A 5 -18.25 -1.73 11.52
CA VAL A 5 -17.21 -1.85 10.51
C VAL A 5 -17.87 -1.64 9.15
N SER A 6 -17.48 -0.58 8.46
CA SER A 6 -17.89 -0.39 7.07
C SER A 6 -17.35 -1.54 6.23
N LYS A 7 -18.18 -2.12 5.36
CA LYS A 7 -17.75 -3.20 4.45
C LYS A 7 -16.56 -2.79 3.58
N ASP A 8 -16.33 -1.49 3.39
CA ASP A 8 -15.25 -0.93 2.58
C ASP A 8 -13.90 -0.84 3.30
N GLU A 9 -13.91 -0.90 4.63
CA GLU A 9 -12.71 -0.79 5.47
C GLU A 9 -11.70 -1.93 5.28
N PRO A 10 -12.13 -3.21 5.17
CA PRO A 10 -11.24 -4.30 4.77
C PRO A 10 -10.76 -4.17 3.31
N LEU A 11 -11.56 -3.57 2.42
CA LEU A 11 -11.18 -3.38 1.00
C LEU A 11 -10.05 -2.35 0.85
N LYS A 12 -10.12 -1.23 1.58
CA LYS A 12 -9.08 -0.19 1.60
C LYS A 12 -7.75 -0.64 2.21
N SER A 13 -7.79 -1.66 3.07
CA SER A 13 -6.60 -2.25 3.69
C SER A 13 -6.15 -3.56 3.04
N SER A 14 -6.83 -3.99 1.96
CA SER A 14 -6.46 -5.21 1.23
C SER A 14 -5.07 -5.07 0.59
N MET A 15 -4.34 -6.18 0.55
CA MET A 15 -2.98 -6.21 -0.02
C MET A 15 -2.96 -5.76 -1.49
N VAL A 16 -4.01 -6.09 -2.25
CA VAL A 16 -4.17 -5.68 -3.65
C VAL A 16 -4.32 -4.16 -3.76
N HIS A 17 -5.16 -3.55 -2.92
CA HIS A 17 -5.34 -2.10 -2.92
C HIS A 17 -4.07 -1.37 -2.48
N VAL A 18 -3.38 -1.87 -1.46
CA VAL A 18 -2.10 -1.32 -1.00
C VAL A 18 -1.05 -1.39 -2.10
N GLY A 19 -0.94 -2.53 -2.79
CA GLY A 19 -0.06 -2.68 -3.95
C GLY A 19 -0.38 -1.67 -5.06
N TYR A 20 -1.66 -1.54 -5.44
CA TYR A 20 -2.08 -0.53 -6.41
C TYR A 20 -1.65 0.88 -6.03
N LEU A 21 -1.80 1.27 -4.76
CA LEU A 21 -1.40 2.60 -4.29
C LEU A 21 0.12 2.83 -4.38
N ILE A 22 0.93 1.79 -4.14
CA ILE A 22 2.40 1.85 -4.27
C ILE A 22 2.77 2.05 -5.73
N LEU A 23 2.27 1.22 -6.64
CA LEU A 23 2.58 1.31 -8.07
C LEU A 23 2.11 2.63 -8.68
N LYS A 24 0.90 3.09 -8.32
CA LYS A 24 0.38 4.40 -8.75
C LYS A 24 1.25 5.56 -8.28
N ARG A 25 1.92 5.41 -7.13
CA ARG A 25 2.84 6.44 -6.64
C ARG A 25 4.17 6.38 -7.37
N LEU A 26 4.66 5.17 -7.66
CA LEU A 26 5.88 4.95 -8.43
C LEU A 26 5.76 5.49 -9.86
N ASP A 27 4.63 5.26 -10.51
CA ASP A 27 4.31 5.80 -11.84
C ASP A 27 4.35 7.35 -11.90
N LYS A 28 4.11 8.01 -10.75
CA LYS A 28 4.17 9.46 -10.62
C LYS A 28 5.53 9.99 -10.13
N ALA A 29 6.49 9.11 -9.83
CA ALA A 29 7.82 9.52 -9.40
C ALA A 29 8.66 9.87 -10.63
N GLN A 30 9.25 11.06 -10.66
CA GLN A 30 9.99 11.56 -11.82
C GLN A 30 11.22 10.71 -12.16
N ASP A 31 11.85 10.12 -11.16
CA ASP A 31 13.04 9.28 -11.28
C ASP A 31 12.72 7.78 -11.29
N GLY A 32 11.43 7.41 -11.28
CA GLY A 32 10.98 6.02 -11.22
C GLY A 32 11.40 5.29 -9.94
N ARG A 33 11.68 6.04 -8.85
CA ARG A 33 12.10 5.46 -7.57
C ARG A 33 11.19 5.93 -6.45
N LEU A 34 11.04 5.08 -5.44
CA LEU A 34 10.41 5.45 -4.18
C LEU A 34 11.18 4.85 -3.02
N SER A 35 11.45 5.66 -2.01
CA SER A 35 11.95 5.16 -0.73
C SER A 35 10.82 4.53 0.09
N LEU A 36 11.18 3.62 1.00
CA LEU A 36 10.22 2.98 1.91
C LEU A 36 9.50 4.00 2.80
N SER A 37 10.17 5.09 3.19
CA SER A 37 9.58 6.16 4.00
C SER A 37 8.55 6.96 3.21
N GLU A 38 8.79 7.22 1.93
CA GLU A 38 7.81 7.84 1.04
C GLU A 38 6.59 6.94 0.83
N ILE A 39 6.80 5.63 0.65
CA ILE A 39 5.71 4.64 0.58
C ILE A 39 4.88 4.69 1.86
N ALA A 40 5.53 4.61 3.03
CA ALA A 40 4.86 4.62 4.33
C ALA A 40 4.08 5.94 4.56
N SER A 41 4.68 7.09 4.26
CA SER A 41 4.03 8.40 4.37
C SER A 41 2.83 8.53 3.41
N HIS A 42 2.97 8.03 2.19
CA HIS A 42 1.91 8.06 1.18
C HIS A 42 0.70 7.20 1.56
N LEU A 43 0.96 6.03 2.14
CA LEU A 43 -0.04 5.07 2.58
C LEU A 43 -0.72 5.50 3.89
N GLY A 44 0.05 6.07 4.83
CA GLY A 44 -0.49 6.61 6.09
C GLY A 44 -1.49 7.74 5.86
N LYS A 45 -1.23 8.64 4.89
CA LYS A 45 -2.18 9.68 4.45
C LYS A 45 -3.52 9.13 3.94
N ARG A 46 -3.61 7.83 3.63
CA ARG A 46 -4.82 7.14 3.16
C ARG A 46 -5.39 6.15 4.18
N GLY A 47 -4.92 6.20 5.43
CA GLY A 47 -5.39 5.33 6.51
C GLY A 47 -4.75 3.95 6.54
N VAL A 48 -3.75 3.67 5.70
CA VAL A 48 -2.97 2.42 5.73
C VAL A 48 -1.79 2.61 6.67
N ASN A 49 -2.04 2.43 7.97
CA ASN A 49 -1.03 2.61 9.03
C ASN A 49 -0.38 1.29 9.48
N ARG A 50 -0.87 0.15 8.99
CA ARG A 50 -0.36 -1.17 9.37
C ARG A 50 0.81 -1.54 8.45
N SER A 51 1.89 -2.06 9.03
CA SER A 51 3.08 -2.49 8.27
C SER A 51 2.86 -3.77 7.46
N ARG A 52 2.04 -4.71 7.96
CA ARG A 52 1.84 -6.03 7.33
C ARG A 52 1.37 -5.94 5.87
N PRO A 53 0.31 -5.18 5.51
CA PRO A 53 -0.12 -5.07 4.12
C PRO A 53 0.95 -4.49 3.20
N ILE A 54 1.77 -3.55 3.70
CA ILE A 54 2.86 -2.93 2.95
C ILE A 54 3.94 -3.98 2.66
N MET A 55 4.36 -4.73 3.69
CA MET A 55 5.36 -5.77 3.56
C MET A 55 4.93 -6.84 2.55
N PHE A 56 3.69 -7.33 2.63
CA PHE A 56 3.18 -8.32 1.69
C PHE A 56 3.10 -7.79 0.25
N ALA A 57 2.70 -6.53 0.06
CA ALA A 57 2.71 -5.92 -1.27
C ALA A 57 4.12 -5.84 -1.86
N LEU A 58 5.12 -5.45 -1.07
CA LEU A 58 6.52 -5.40 -1.51
C LEU A 58 7.08 -6.79 -1.81
N ILE A 59 6.82 -7.77 -0.95
CA ILE A 59 7.20 -9.17 -1.18
C ILE A 59 6.59 -9.69 -2.50
N PHE A 60 5.31 -9.41 -2.72
CA PHE A 60 4.62 -9.80 -3.96
C PHE A 60 5.28 -9.16 -5.19
N PHE A 61 5.60 -7.86 -5.15
CA PHE A 61 6.28 -7.21 -6.26
C PHE A 61 7.65 -7.78 -6.56
N TYR A 62 8.41 -8.12 -5.52
CA TYR A 62 9.69 -8.81 -5.67
C TYR A 62 9.52 -10.18 -6.34
N PHE A 63 8.56 -10.99 -5.87
CA PHE A 63 8.31 -12.32 -6.44
C PHE A 63 7.86 -12.30 -7.91
N VAL A 64 7.14 -11.27 -8.34
CA VAL A 64 6.66 -11.12 -9.72
C VAL A 64 7.68 -10.38 -10.62
N GLY A 65 8.78 -9.89 -10.05
CA GLY A 65 9.83 -9.17 -10.80
C GLY A 65 9.44 -7.76 -11.22
N VAL A 66 8.54 -7.11 -10.48
CA VAL A 66 8.11 -5.73 -10.72
C VAL A 66 9.09 -4.73 -10.11
N ILE A 67 9.74 -5.09 -8.99
CA ILE A 67 10.77 -4.31 -8.30
C ILE A 67 12.00 -5.17 -8.01
#